data_AF-A0A967TYV6-F1
#
_entry.id   AF-A0A967TYV6-F1
#
_cell.length_a   1.000
_cell.length_b   1.000
_cell.length_c   1.000
_cell.angle_alpha   90.00
_cell.angle_beta   90.00
_cell.angle_gamma   90.00
#
_symmetry.space_group_name_H-M   'P 1'
#
loop_
_entity.id
_entity.type
_entity.pdbx_description
1 polymer ?
#
loop_
_entity_poly.entity_id
_entity_poly.type
_entity_poly.pdbx_seq_one_letter_code
_entity_poly.pdbx_strand_id
1 'polypeptide(L)' 'MPDTGLISFAEMAQHAGNLAAALSIPLIADADTGYGNAVNTYRTVKAYAQAGVAGIQIEDQVSP' A
#
# COMPACT_ATOMS: atom_id res chain seq x y z
N MET A 1 3.42 -11.53 11.91
CA MET A 1 2.07 -11.25 12.45
C MET A 1 1.05 -11.84 11.49
N PRO A 2 -0.15 -12.23 11.94
CA PRO A 2 -1.21 -12.68 11.04
C PRO A 2 -1.65 -11.55 10.12
N ASP A 3 -1.88 -11.86 8.86
CA ASP A 3 -2.38 -10.91 7.86
C ASP A 3 -3.87 -10.64 8.10
N THR A 4 -4.15 -9.59 8.86
CA THR A 4 -5.47 -9.28 9.44
C THR A 4 -5.78 -7.78 9.38
N GLY A 5 -5.08 -7.02 8.52
CA GLY A 5 -5.24 -5.57 8.42
C GLY A 5 -4.76 -4.78 9.66
N LEU A 6 -4.00 -5.42 10.55
CA LEU A 6 -3.48 -4.80 11.79
C LEU A 6 -2.23 -3.95 11.56
N ILE A 7 -1.53 -4.15 10.44
CA ILE A 7 -0.41 -3.30 10.05
C ILE A 7 -0.99 -1.99 9.54
N SER A 8 -0.51 -0.87 10.06
CA SER A 8 -1.02 0.42 9.63
C SER A 8 -0.57 0.74 8.21
N PHE A 9 -1.41 1.50 7.49
CA PHE A 9 -1.05 2.09 6.20
C PHE A 9 0.34 2.75 6.20
N ALA A 10 0.71 3.45 7.28
CA ALA A 10 1.97 4.19 7.34
C ALA A 10 3.17 3.25 7.35
N GLU A 11 3.07 2.14 8.08
CA GLU A 11 4.10 1.10 8.12
C GLU A 11 4.24 0.41 6.76
N MET A 12 3.12 0.08 6.10
CA MET A 12 3.13 -0.53 4.78
C MET A 12 3.73 0.39 3.71
N ALA A 13 3.31 1.66 3.67
CA ALA A 13 3.83 2.63 2.71
C ALA A 13 5.34 2.89 2.91
N GLN A 14 5.80 2.99 4.16
CA GLN A 14 7.22 3.16 4.47
C GLN A 14 8.04 1.93 4.05
N HIS A 15 7.53 0.73 4.32
CA HIS A 15 8.21 -0.50 3.96
C HIS A 15 8.30 -0.67 2.44
N ALA A 16 7.20 -0.42 1.72
CA ALA A 16 7.17 -0.45 0.28
C ALA A 16 8.13 0.57 -0.35
N GLY A 17 8.23 1.78 0.23
CA GLY A 17 9.19 2.80 -0.23
C GLY A 17 10.65 2.40 -0.03
N ASN A 18 10.98 1.78 1.11
CA ASN A 18 12.33 1.25 1.35
C ASN A 18 12.70 0.16 0.33
N LEU A 19 11.76 -0.72 -0.01
CA LEU A 19 11.96 -1.74 -1.03
C LEU A 19 12.12 -1.12 -2.41
N ALA A 20 11.22 -0.21 -2.81
CA ALA A 20 11.29 0.47 -4.10
C ALA A 20 12.63 1.19 -4.30
N ALA A 21 13.17 1.82 -3.26
CA ALA A 21 14.47 2.50 -3.31
C ALA A 21 15.67 1.55 -3.46
N ALA A 22 15.53 0.28 -3.03
CA ALA A 22 16.59 -0.72 -3.09
C ALA A 22 16.56 -1.57 -4.38
N LEU A 23 15.47 -1.51 -5.16
CA LEU A 23 15.25 -2.33 -6.34
C LEU A 23 15.60 -1.57 -7.63
N SER A 24 16.14 -2.28 -8.61
CA SER A 24 16.31 -1.80 -9.99
C SER A 24 15.18 -2.25 -10.93
N ILE A 25 14.17 -2.93 -10.40
CA ILE A 25 13.00 -3.44 -11.12
C ILE A 25 11.70 -2.87 -10.51
N PRO A 26 10.60 -2.80 -11.28
CA PRO A 26 9.33 -2.28 -10.77
C PRO A 26 8.78 -3.11 -9.61
N LEU A 27 8.34 -2.42 -8.55
CA LEU A 27 7.64 -3.03 -7.42
C LEU A 27 6.13 -2.83 -7.56
N ILE A 28 5.37 -3.92 -7.45
CA ILE A 28 3.92 -3.89 -7.22
C ILE A 28 3.69 -4.22 -5.75
N ALA A 29 2.90 -3.41 -5.06
CA ALA A 29 2.63 -3.61 -3.64
C ALA A 29 1.14 -3.93 -3.38
N ASP A 30 0.89 -4.73 -2.36
CA ASP A 30 -0.44 -4.93 -1.82
C ASP A 30 -0.86 -3.72 -0.97
N ALA A 31 -2.07 -3.22 -1.21
CA ALA A 31 -2.65 -2.07 -0.51
C ALA A 31 -4.00 -2.42 0.16
N ASP A 32 -4.24 -3.70 0.42
CA ASP A 32 -5.44 -4.22 1.08
C ASP A 32 -6.71 -3.72 0.36
N THR A 33 -7.72 -3.33 1.13
CA THR A 33 -8.96 -2.71 0.66
C THR A 33 -8.85 -1.18 0.48
N GLY A 34 -7.63 -0.63 0.48
CA GLY A 34 -7.37 0.81 0.39
C GLY A 34 -7.38 1.56 1.73
N TYR A 35 -7.36 0.84 2.86
CA TYR A 35 -7.26 1.37 4.23
C TYR A 35 -8.41 2.31 4.66
N GLY A 36 -9.64 2.01 4.20
CA GLY A 36 -10.87 2.72 4.60
C GLY A 36 -11.82 2.93 3.43
N ASN A 37 -12.34 4.16 3.29
CA ASN A 37 -13.24 4.53 2.18
C ASN A 37 -12.48 5.14 0.99
N ALA A 38 -13.21 5.65 -0.02
CA ALA A 38 -12.63 6.25 -1.21
C ALA A 38 -11.59 7.38 -0.94
N VAL A 39 -11.74 8.15 0.14
CA VAL A 39 -10.77 9.18 0.54
C VAL A 39 -9.48 8.54 1.04
N ASN A 40 -9.58 7.45 1.81
CA ASN A 40 -8.43 6.66 2.23
C ASN A 40 -7.76 6.03 1.01
N THR A 41 -8.53 5.43 0.09
CA THR A 41 -8.00 4.84 -1.14
C THR A 41 -7.21 5.87 -1.96
N TYR A 42 -7.74 7.09 -2.12
CA TYR A 42 -7.02 8.17 -2.79
C TYR A 42 -5.70 8.51 -2.09
N ARG A 43 -5.72 8.62 -0.75
CA ARG A 43 -4.50 8.85 0.04
C ARG A 43 -3.49 7.72 -0.16
N THR A 44 -3.96 6.48 -0.18
CA THR A 44 -3.16 5.27 -0.36
C THR A 44 -2.46 5.27 -1.71
N VAL A 45 -3.21 5.43 -2.80
CA VAL A 45 -2.65 5.54 -4.16
C VAL A 45 -1.59 6.62 -4.23
N LYS A 46 -1.89 7.81 -3.72
CA LYS A 46 -0.95 8.94 -3.75
C LYS A 46 0.34 8.65 -2.99
N ALA A 47 0.23 8.04 -1.81
CA ALA A 47 1.39 7.78 -0.96
C ALA A 47 2.30 6.68 -1.54
N TYR A 48 1.73 5.59 -2.06
CA TYR A 48 2.51 4.53 -2.69
C TYR A 48 3.21 5.03 -3.97
N ALA A 49 2.54 5.85 -4.77
CA ALA A 49 3.16 6.50 -5.92
C ALA A 49 4.33 7.42 -5.51
N GLN A 50 4.15 8.21 -4.44
CA GLN A 50 5.22 9.06 -3.88
C GLN A 50 6.38 8.25 -3.30
N ALA A 51 6.11 7.06 -2.77
CA ALA A 51 7.12 6.13 -2.26
C ALA A 51 7.93 5.43 -3.38
N GLY A 52 7.59 5.65 -4.66
CA GLY A 52 8.30 5.08 -5.79
C GLY A 52 7.81 3.69 -6.21
N VAL A 53 6.68 3.24 -5.68
CA VAL A 53 6.06 1.96 -6.08
C VAL A 53 5.46 2.11 -7.49
N ALA A 54 5.66 1.11 -8.34
CA ALA A 54 5.24 1.16 -9.74
C ALA A 54 3.74 0.86 -9.93
N GLY A 55 3.13 0.12 -8.99
CA GLY A 55 1.70 -0.18 -9.00
C GLY A 55 1.23 -0.73 -7.65
N ILE A 56 -0.09 -0.70 -7.43
CA ILE A 56 -0.69 -1.29 -6.24
C ILE A 56 -1.86 -2.20 -6.61
N GLN A 57 -2.08 -3.22 -5.79
CA GLN A 57 -3.29 -4.04 -5.80
C GLN A 57 -4.27 -3.52 -4.75
N ILE A 58 -5.54 -3.37 -5.12
CA ILE A 58 -6.63 -3.04 -4.21
C ILE A 58 -7.66 -4.15 -4.33
N GLU A 59 -8.10 -4.65 -3.19
CA GLU A 59 -9.01 -5.78 -3.11
C GLU A 59 -10.47 -5.35 -2.85
N ASP A 60 -11.42 -6.20 -3.22
CA ASP A 60 -12.86 -5.89 -3.20
C ASP A 60 -13.59 -6.36 -1.94
N GLN A 61 -12.87 -6.88 -0.94
CA GLN A 61 -13.47 -7.26 0.33
C GLN A 61 -13.93 -6.03 1.11
N VAL A 62 -14.88 -6.25 2.02
CA VAL A 62 -15.36 -5.21 2.92
C VAL A 62 -14.27 -4.97 3.96
N SER A 63 -13.73 -3.75 3.97
CA SER A 63 -12.85 -3.26 5.03
C SER A 63 -13.59 -3.35 6.38
N PRO A 64 -12.96 -3.88 7.45
CA PRO A 64 -13.55 -3.89 8.79
C PRO A 64 -13.78 -2.47 9.35
#